data_AF-A0A382QEJ1-F1
#
_entry.id   AF-A0A382QEJ1-F1
#
_cell.length_a   1.000
_cell.length_b   1.000
_cell.length_c   1.000
_cell.angle_alpha   90.00
_cell.angle_beta   90.00
_cell.angle_gamma   90.00
#
_symmetry.space_group_name_H-M   'P 1'
#
loop_
_entity.id
_entity.type
_entity.pdbx_description
1 polymer ?
#
loop_
_entity_poly.entity_id
_entity_poly.type
_entity_poly.pdbx_seq_one_letter_code
_entity_poly.pdbx_strand_id
1 'polypeptide(L)' 'LNFINGELVAPNSGDYFDNTTPVTGQVYSIIPDGDSSDIDLAVSSAKKAFISWS' A
#
# COMPACT_ATOMS: atom_id res chain seq x y z
N LEU A 1 -2.33 4.51 -3.21
CA LEU A 1 -2.67 4.25 -1.80
C LEU A 1 -2.55 2.76 -1.55
N ASN A 2 -2.02 2.37 -0.39
CA ASN A 2 -2.02 1.00 0.09
C ASN A 2 -3.44 0.63 0.53
N PHE A 3 -3.83 -0.63 0.43
CA PHE A 3 -5.10 -1.10 0.97
C PHE A 3 -4.85 -1.91 2.24
N ILE A 4 -5.09 -1.29 3.40
CA ILE A 4 -4.76 -1.87 4.70
C ILE A 4 -5.98 -1.73 5.61
N ASN A 5 -6.34 -2.81 6.31
CA ASN A 5 -7.46 -2.85 7.25
C ASN A 5 -8.81 -2.42 6.66
N GLY A 6 -9.05 -2.72 5.38
CA GLY A 6 -10.30 -2.36 4.69
C GLY A 6 -10.36 -0.92 4.16
N GLU A 7 -9.26 -0.16 4.25
CA GLU A 7 -9.21 1.25 3.86
C GLU A 7 -8.06 1.52 2.87
N LEU A 8 -8.21 2.58 2.06
CA LEU A 8 -7.13 3.11 1.22
C LEU A 8 -6.31 4.12 2.02
N VAL A 9 -5.03 3.82 2.23
CA VAL A 9 -4.11 4.56 3.10
C VAL A 9 -2.91 5.07 2.30
N ALA A 10 -2.45 6.29 2.58
CA ALA A 10 -1.18 6.78 2.03
C ALA A 10 -0.01 6.00 2.65
N PRO A 11 1.15 5.88 1.96
CA PRO A 11 2.34 5.32 2.59
C PRO A 11 2.80 6.25 3.70
N ASN A 12 3.26 5.69 4.82
CA ASN A 12 3.66 6.50 5.97
C ASN A 12 4.90 7.38 5.68
N SER A 13 5.78 6.92 4.80
CA SER A 13 6.92 7.70 4.28
C SER A 13 6.47 8.94 3.48
N GLY A 14 5.28 8.88 2.88
CA GLY A 14 4.81 9.85 1.90
C GLY A 14 5.42 9.68 0.51
N ASP A 15 6.25 8.65 0.31
CA ASP A 15 6.97 8.41 -0.93
C ASP A 15 6.12 7.64 -1.95
N TYR A 16 6.36 7.90 -3.24
CA TYR A 16 5.64 7.29 -4.35
C TYR A 16 6.55 7.04 -5.55
N PHE A 17 6.21 6.04 -6.34
CA PHE A 17 6.83 5.75 -7.62
C PHE A 17 5.92 6.10 -8.79
N ASP A 18 6.52 6.56 -9.88
CA ASP A 18 5.84 6.71 -11.16
C ASP A 18 5.52 5.34 -11.78
N ASN A 19 4.27 5.16 -12.17
CA ASN A 19 3.82 4.02 -12.94
C ASN A 19 3.78 4.40 -14.42
N THR A 20 4.85 4.01 -15.11
CA THR A 20 5.09 4.38 -16.50
C THR A 20 4.58 3.31 -17.45
N THR A 21 3.84 3.71 -18.48
CA THR A 21 3.40 2.76 -19.51
C THR A 21 4.59 2.31 -20.37
N PRO A 22 4.77 0.99 -20.59
CA PRO A 22 5.84 0.49 -21.46
C PRO A 22 5.61 0.81 -22.94
N VAL A 23 4.39 1.22 -23.33
CA VAL A 23 4.04 1.48 -24.73
C VAL A 23 4.43 2.90 -25.15
N THR A 24 4.17 3.91 -24.31
CA THR A 24 4.42 5.32 -24.64
C THR A 24 5.46 5.99 -23.76
N GLY A 25 5.91 5.35 -22.68
CA GLY A 25 6.85 5.93 -21.72
C GLY A 25 6.25 7.03 -20.83
N GLN A 26 4.93 7.23 -20.86
CA GLN A 26 4.25 8.26 -20.05
C GLN A 26 3.84 7.73 -18.67
N VAL A 27 3.91 8.60 -17.66
CA VAL A 27 3.38 8.29 -16.32
C VAL A 27 1.86 8.35 -16.38
N TYR A 28 1.18 7.27 -16.01
CA TYR A 28 -0.30 7.23 -16.00
C TYR A 28 -0.90 7.11 -14.60
N SER A 29 -0.08 6.80 -13.59
CA SER A 29 -0.46 6.81 -12.18
C SER A 29 0.78 6.83 -11.29
N ILE A 30 0.57 6.94 -9.97
CA ILE A 30 1.62 6.80 -8.96
C ILE A 30 1.27 5.65 -8.01
N ILE A 31 2.30 4.93 -7.56
CA ILE A 31 2.19 3.79 -6.65
C ILE A 31 2.82 4.17 -5.32
N PRO A 32 2.15 3.94 -4.16
CA PRO A 32 2.74 4.22 -2.85
C PRO A 32 4.00 3.38 -2.63
N ASP A 33 5.07 4.01 -2.16
CA ASP A 33 6.29 3.33 -1.72
C ASP A 33 6.17 2.99 -0.23
N GLY A 34 5.63 1.81 0.05
CA GLY A 34 5.42 1.36 1.43
C GLY A 34 6.72 0.89 2.08
N ASP A 35 6.95 1.32 3.32
CA ASP A 35 8.12 0.92 4.11
C ASP A 35 7.76 -0.12 5.19
N SER A 36 8.71 -0.41 6.08
CA SER A 36 8.50 -1.37 7.17
C SER A 36 7.34 -1.00 8.09
N SER A 37 7.04 0.30 8.26
CA SER A 37 5.94 0.76 9.11
C SER A 37 4.57 0.45 8.49
N ASP A 38 4.44 0.59 7.17
CA ASP A 38 3.22 0.20 6.44
C ASP A 38 3.02 -1.32 6.51
N ILE A 39 4.12 -2.09 6.42
CA ILE A 39 4.11 -3.55 6.56
C ILE A 39 3.66 -3.95 7.97
N ASP A 40 4.20 -3.33 9.02
CA ASP A 40 3.83 -3.62 10.41
C ASP A 40 2.35 -3.31 10.68
N LEU A 41 1.82 -2.22 10.09
CA LEU A 41 0.41 -1.88 10.16
C LEU A 41 -0.46 -2.93 9.46
N ALA A 42 -0.06 -3.39 8.27
CA ALA A 42 -0.77 -4.42 7.53
C ALA A 42 -0.81 -5.75 8.29
N VAL A 43 0.35 -6.21 8.78
CA VAL A 43 0.48 -7.47 9.52
C VAL A 43 -0.30 -7.42 10.84
N SER A 44 -0.21 -6.33 11.59
CA SER A 44 -0.95 -6.20 12.85
C SER A 44 -2.47 -6.18 12.62
N SER A 45 -2.94 -5.53 11.56
CA SER A 45 -4.36 -5.52 11.17
C SER A 45 -4.85 -6.91 10.77
N ALA A 46 -4.07 -7.63 9.94
CA ALA A 46 -4.39 -8.99 9.54
C ALA A 46 -4.45 -9.95 10.73
N LYS A 47 -3.51 -9.86 11.68
CA LYS A 47 -3.51 -10.67 12.91
C LYS A 47 -4.76 -10.44 13.76
N LYS A 48 -5.23 -9.19 13.88
CA LYS A 48 -6.46 -8.87 14.60
C LYS A 48 -7.68 -9.47 13.91
N ALA A 49 -7.79 -9.29 12.60
CA ALA A 49 -8.91 -9.81 11.81
C ALA A 49 -8.99 -11.34 11.85
N PHE A 50 -7.84 -12.03 11.89
CA PHE A 50 -7.77 -13.48 11.93
C PHE A 50 -8.55 -14.09 13.10
N ILE A 51 -8.52 -13.47 14.29
CA ILE A 51 -9.22 -13.96 15.49
C ILE A 51 -10.72 -14.16 15.25
N SER A 52 -11.35 -13.26 14.48
CA SER A 52 -12.77 -13.33 14.16
C SER A 52 -13.10 -14.13 12.90
N TRP A 53 -12.09 -14.42 12.06
CA TRP A 53 -12.29 -15.04 10.74
C TRP A 53 -12.05 -16.55 10.73
N SER A 54 -11.25 -17.06 11.67
CA SER A 54 -10.86 -18.48 11.78
C SER A 54 -11.91 -19.35 12.46
#